data_AF-A0A249NWQ3-F1
#
_entry.id   AF-A0A249NWQ3-F1
#
_cell.length_a   1.000
_cell.length_b   1.000
_cell.length_c   1.000
_cell.angle_alpha   90.00
_cell.angle_beta   90.00
_cell.angle_gamma   90.00
#
_symmetry.space_group_name_H-M   'P 1'
#
loop_
_entity.id
_entity.type
_entity.pdbx_description
1 polymer ?
#
loop_
_entity_poly.entity_id
_entity_poly.type
_entity_poly.pdbx_seq_one_letter_code
_entity_poly.pdbx_strand_id
1 'polypeptide(L)' 'MKSKHEEDALAIRAWESEGGAPNRSGQRDEYGRRFDGDGTYTIYHLFTGETAEIGPWKMEGLNPKNAARALHILNNPS' A
#
# COMPACT_ATOMS: atom_id res chain seq x y z
N MET A 1 22.16 21.60 2.47
CA MET A 1 20.75 21.96 2.75
C MET A 1 19.96 21.44 1.57
N LYS A 2 19.03 20.48 1.78
CA LYS A 2 18.23 19.96 0.66
C LYS A 2 17.31 21.07 0.18
N SER A 3 17.07 21.14 -1.13
CA SER A 3 16.12 22.12 -1.65
C SER A 3 14.71 21.73 -1.21
N LYS A 4 13.80 22.69 -1.08
CA LYS A 4 12.38 22.42 -0.77
C LYS A 4 11.77 21.34 -1.70
N HIS A 5 12.16 21.34 -2.97
CA HIS A 5 11.73 20.34 -3.94
C HIS A 5 12.20 18.91 -3.64
N GLU A 6 13.39 18.74 -3.06
CA GLU A 6 13.87 17.41 -2.65
C GLU A 6 13.15 16.91 -1.39
N GLU A 7 12.85 17.80 -0.45
CA GLU A 7 12.07 17.46 0.75
C GLU A 7 10.63 17.08 0.38
N ASP A 8 10.00 17.85 -0.49
CA ASP A 8 8.66 17.56 -1.01
C ASP A 8 8.64 16.22 -1.77
N ALA A 9 9.65 15.94 -2.60
CA ALA A 9 9.74 14.67 -3.33
C ALA A 9 9.93 13.47 -2.39
N LEU A 10 10.69 13.63 -1.30
CA LEU A 10 10.85 12.59 -0.29
C LEU A 10 9.56 12.38 0.51
N ALA A 11 8.86 13.45 0.88
CA ALA A 11 7.59 13.39 1.57
C ALA A 11 6.50 12.72 0.72
N ILE A 12 6.43 13.04 -0.58
CA ILE A 12 5.50 12.40 -1.52
C ILE A 12 5.84 10.92 -1.66
N ARG A 13 7.12 10.57 -1.81
CA ARG A 13 7.54 9.15 -1.90
C ARG A 13 7.20 8.37 -0.63
N ALA A 14 7.38 8.96 0.55
CA ALA A 14 7.00 8.35 1.81
C ALA A 14 5.48 8.15 1.87
N TRP A 15 4.70 9.18 1.54
CA TRP A 15 3.24 9.13 1.53
C TRP A 15 2.66 8.11 0.52
N GLU A 16 3.21 8.05 -0.70
CA GLU A 16 2.87 7.03 -1.69
C GLU A 16 3.23 5.64 -1.18
N SER A 17 4.37 5.50 -0.49
CA SER A 17 4.79 4.23 0.10
C SER A 17 3.82 3.79 1.21
N GLU A 18 3.34 4.72 2.03
CA GLU A 18 2.44 4.48 3.17
C GLU A 18 1.00 4.14 2.76
N GLY A 19 0.64 4.27 1.49
CA GLY A 19 -0.68 3.90 0.98
C GLY A 19 -1.29 4.89 -0.01
N GLY A 20 -0.71 6.09 -0.13
CA GLY A 20 -1.14 7.11 -1.10
C GLY A 20 -2.60 7.54 -0.93
N ALA A 21 -3.14 8.25 -1.92
CA ALA A 21 -4.56 8.57 -1.99
C ALA A 21 -5.32 7.41 -2.64
N PRO A 22 -6.57 7.14 -2.21
CA PRO A 22 -7.44 6.17 -2.87
C PRO A 22 -7.63 6.51 -4.35
N ASN A 23 -7.81 5.48 -5.17
CA ASN A 23 -7.89 5.60 -6.62
C ASN A 23 -9.01 6.58 -7.05
N ARG A 24 -8.68 7.49 -7.98
CA ARG A 24 -9.62 8.47 -8.54
C ARG A 24 -10.66 7.86 -9.49
N SER A 25 -10.59 6.56 -9.77
CA SER A 25 -11.53 5.87 -10.68
C SER A 25 -12.96 5.77 -10.13
N GLY A 26 -13.22 6.16 -8.87
CA GLY A 26 -14.53 6.03 -8.25
C GLY A 26 -14.87 4.60 -7.82
N GLN A 27 -14.05 3.61 -8.18
CA GLN A 27 -14.03 2.32 -7.51
C GLN A 27 -13.45 2.52 -6.11
N ARG A 28 -14.20 2.09 -5.10
CA ARG A 28 -13.71 2.09 -3.73
C ARG A 28 -12.70 0.96 -3.63
N ASP A 29 -11.42 1.31 -3.47
CA ASP A 29 -10.41 0.34 -3.07
C ASP A 29 -10.89 -0.31 -1.76
N GLU A 30 -10.99 -1.63 -1.71
CA GLU A 30 -11.39 -2.39 -0.51
C GLU A 30 -10.18 -2.66 0.38
N TYR A 31 -8.98 -2.61 -0.20
CA TYR A 31 -7.72 -2.94 0.45
C TYR A 31 -6.77 -1.75 0.41
N GLY A 32 -6.03 -1.57 1.49
CA GLY A 32 -4.91 -0.64 1.62
C GLY A 32 -3.62 -1.39 1.99
N ARG A 33 -2.49 -0.68 1.95
CA ARG A 33 -1.20 -1.20 2.44
C ARG A 33 -0.67 -0.32 3.56
N ARG A 34 0.04 -0.91 4.51
CA ARG A 34 0.74 -0.21 5.59
C ARG A 34 2.21 -0.57 5.54
N PHE A 35 3.08 0.41 5.80
CA PHE A 35 4.49 0.16 6.05
C PHE A 35 4.70 -0.31 7.50
N ASP A 36 5.34 -1.46 7.70
CA ASP A 36 5.48 -2.05 9.03
C ASP A 36 6.73 -1.58 9.79
N GLY A 37 7.57 -0.72 9.18
CA GLY A 37 8.73 -0.09 9.82
C GLY A 37 10.06 -0.82 9.61
N ASP A 38 10.03 -2.07 9.15
CA ASP A 38 11.20 -2.93 8.93
C ASP A 38 11.59 -3.08 7.45
N GLY A 39 11.00 -2.27 6.56
CA GLY A 39 11.17 -2.41 5.12
C GLY A 39 10.08 -3.25 4.44
N THR A 40 9.18 -3.83 5.22
CA THR A 40 8.07 -4.65 4.72
C THR A 40 6.72 -3.94 4.83
N TYR A 41 5.74 -4.52 4.16
CA TYR A 41 4.38 -4.01 4.06
C TYR A 41 3.36 -5.11 4.35
N THR A 42 2.25 -4.68 4.95
CA THR A 42 1.07 -5.50 5.16
C THR A 42 -0.11 -4.92 4.39
N ILE A 43 -0.84 -5.76 3.66
CA ILE A 43 -2.11 -5.39 3.01
C ILE A 43 -3.24 -5.70 3.98
N TYR A 44 -4.16 -4.76 4.17
CA TYR A 44 -5.30 -4.89 5.06
C TYR A 44 -6.57 -4.44 4.37
N HIS A 45 -7.69 -4.99 4.81
CA HIS A 45 -9.01 -4.58 4.37
C HIS A 45 -9.38 -3.26 5.04
N LEU A 46 -9.71 -2.21 4.28
CA LEU A 46 -9.90 -0.85 4.79
C LEU A 46 -11.07 -0.73 5.77
N PHE A 47 -12.09 -1.59 5.63
CA PHE A 47 -13.30 -1.54 6.45
C PHE A 47 -13.19 -2.36 7.74
N THR A 48 -12.44 -3.46 7.73
CA THR A 48 -12.33 -4.36 8.90
C THR A 48 -10.99 -4.21 9.62
N GLY A 49 -9.96 -3.69 8.94
CA GLY A 49 -8.59 -3.62 9.45
C GLY A 49 -7.87 -4.97 9.47
N GLU A 50 -8.52 -6.05 9.04
CA GLU A 50 -7.94 -7.39 9.01
C GLU A 50 -6.89 -7.50 7.90
N THR A 51 -5.84 -8.28 8.15
CA THR A 51 -4.83 -8.60 7.14
C THR A 51 -5.49 -9.35 5.97
N ALA A 52 -5.22 -8.90 4.76
CA ALA A 52 -5.74 -9.52 3.55
C ALA A 52 -5.12 -10.90 3.32
N GLU A 53 -5.86 -11.76 2.63
CA GLU A 53 -5.41 -13.11 2.27
C GLU A 53 -5.65 -13.36 0.77
N ILE A 54 -4.71 -14.09 0.13
CA ILE A 54 -4.88 -14.61 -1.23
C ILE A 54 -4.65 -16.11 -1.18
N GLY A 55 -5.73 -16.88 -1.24
CA GLY A 55 -5.67 -18.33 -1.00
C GLY A 55 -5.13 -18.60 0.42
N PRO A 56 -4.10 -19.46 0.59
CA PRO A 56 -3.51 -19.75 1.89
C PRO A 56 -2.49 -18.70 2.37
N TRP A 57 -2.24 -17.63 1.60
CA TRP A 57 -1.18 -16.67 1.89
C TRP A 57 -1.74 -15.44 2.60
N LYS A 58 -1.21 -15.13 3.78
CA LYS A 58 -1.41 -13.84 4.45
C LYS A 58 -0.56 -12.76 3.79
N MET A 59 -1.14 -11.60 3.54
CA MET A 59 -0.49 -10.48 2.89
C MET A 59 0.30 -9.62 3.88
N GLU A 60 1.20 -10.24 4.64
CA GLU A 60 2.07 -9.61 5.64
C GLU A 60 3.55 -9.82 5.29
N GLY A 61 4.43 -8.95 5.78
CA GLY A 61 5.88 -9.09 5.56
C GLY A 61 6.30 -8.96 4.09
N LEU A 62 5.50 -8.29 3.26
CA LEU A 62 5.74 -8.19 1.83
C LEU A 62 6.82 -7.15 1.54
N ASN A 63 7.76 -7.48 0.65
CA ASN A 63 8.62 -6.45 0.07
C ASN A 63 7.79 -5.43 -0.75
N PRO A 64 8.31 -4.22 -1.02
CA PRO A 64 7.54 -3.16 -1.67
C PRO A 64 6.90 -3.57 -3.02
N LYS A 65 7.63 -4.35 -3.82
CA LYS A 65 7.19 -4.81 -5.15
C LYS A 65 6.04 -5.81 -5.04
N ASN A 66 6.15 -6.77 -4.12
CA ASN A 66 5.10 -7.75 -3.88
C ASN A 66 3.85 -7.10 -3.27
N ALA A 67 4.02 -6.15 -2.35
CA ALA A 67 2.92 -5.40 -1.77
C ALA A 67 2.13 -4.62 -2.82
N ALA A 68 2.81 -3.90 -3.72
CA ALA A 68 2.15 -3.18 -4.81
C ALA A 68 1.37 -4.12 -5.75
N ARG A 69 1.95 -5.29 -6.08
CA ARG A 69 1.29 -6.29 -6.93
C ARG A 69 0.07 -6.91 -6.25
N ALA A 70 0.18 -7.29 -4.98
CA ALA A 70 -0.91 -7.87 -4.21
C ALA A 70 -2.07 -6.87 -4.06
N LEU A 71 -1.77 -5.62 -3.72
CA LEU A 71 -2.76 -4.55 -3.62
C LEU A 71 -3.54 -4.35 -4.93
N HIS A 72 -2.84 -4.39 -6.08
CA HIS A 72 -3.49 -4.28 -7.38
C HIS A 72 -4.41 -5.47 -7.67
N ILE A 73 -3.98 -6.70 -7.40
CA ILE A 73 -4.80 -7.90 -7.60
C ILE A 73 -6.06 -7.86 -6.72
N LEU A 74 -5.91 -7.44 -5.46
CA LEU A 74 -7.01 -7.40 -4.50
C LEU A 74 -8.05 -6.34 -4.83
N ASN A 75 -7.63 -5.17 -5.32
CA ASN A 75 -8.56 -4.09 -5.70
C ASN A 75 -9.09 -4.20 -7.14
N ASN A 76 -8.47 -5.01 -8.00
CA ASN A 76 -8.93 -5.32 -9.36
C ASN A 76 -8.96 -6.84 -9.62
N PRO A 77 -9.90 -7.57 -8.98
CA PRO A 77 -10.11 -8.98 -9.27
C PRO A 77 -10.61 -9.15 -10.71
N SER A 78 -9.94 -10.02 -11.46
CA SER A 78 -10.28 -10.41 -12.84
C SER A 78 -11.46 -11.37 -12.91
#